data_AF-A0A7S0BE87-F1
#
_entry.id   AF-A0A7S0BE87-F1
#
_cell.length_a   1.000
_cell.length_b   1.000
_cell.length_c   1.000
_cell.angle_alpha   90.00
_cell.angle_beta   90.00
_cell.angle_gamma   90.00
#
_symmetry.space_group_name_H-M   'P 1'
#
loop_
_entity.id
_entity.type
_entity.pdbx_description
1 polymer ?
#
loop_
_entity_poly.entity_id
_entity_poly.type
_entity_poly.pdbx_seq_one_letter_code
_entity_poly.pdbx_strand_id
1 'polypeptide(L)'
;MPLIVSGADDRQVKLWRISETNAWEVDTFRGHLNNVSCALFHPRQDLVISNGEDKTIRVWDQNRRTCLHTFRKESDRFWILAVHPTINLIAAGHDTGMIVFKLQRERPPFAMSEGNLFFVKESYIRSMSFETARDSPLLMIQRNSSQGMGSAYGGSLGDMYGGQSDAPPAQTTPARSMSYNSQEHCVLLNHVSNGGTY
;
A
#
# COMPACT_ATOMS: atom_id res chain seq x y z
N MET A 1 4.96 5.29 -24.52
CA MET A 1 6.23 5.37 -23.77
C MET A 1 5.93 5.02 -22.33
N PRO A 2 6.72 4.14 -21.71
CA PRO A 2 6.46 3.68 -20.34
C PRO A 2 6.60 4.83 -19.34
N LEU A 3 5.85 4.72 -18.25
CA LEU A 3 5.90 5.65 -17.12
C LEU A 3 6.64 5.01 -15.96
N ILE A 4 7.44 5.78 -15.24
CA ILE A 4 8.03 5.40 -13.95
C ILE A 4 7.42 6.27 -12.85
N VAL A 5 7.28 5.69 -11.66
CA VAL A 5 6.96 6.44 -10.44
C VAL A 5 8.11 6.29 -9.44
N SER A 6 8.41 7.36 -8.72
CA SER A 6 9.40 7.37 -7.64
C SER A 6 8.89 8.10 -6.41
N GLY A 7 9.27 7.64 -5.23
CA GLY A 7 9.17 8.40 -3.97
C GLY A 7 10.56 8.82 -3.50
N ALA A 8 10.67 9.98 -2.85
CA ALA A 8 11.93 10.49 -2.34
C ALA A 8 11.79 11.24 -0.99
N ASP A 9 12.94 11.56 -0.41
CA ASP A 9 13.07 12.30 0.86
C ASP A 9 12.71 13.79 0.72
N ASP A 10 12.57 14.30 -0.50
CA ASP A 10 11.99 15.62 -0.80
C ASP A 10 10.46 15.67 -0.59
N ARG A 11 9.89 14.57 -0.07
CA ARG A 11 8.46 14.39 0.25
C ARG A 11 7.58 14.35 -0.99
N GLN A 12 8.18 14.13 -2.15
CA GLN A 12 7.47 14.09 -3.43
C GLN A 12 7.29 12.68 -3.94
N VAL A 13 6.18 12.47 -4.64
CA VAL A 13 6.03 11.34 -5.56
C VAL A 13 6.11 11.89 -6.97
N LYS A 14 7.08 11.44 -7.76
CA LYS A 14 7.33 11.95 -9.11
C LYS A 14 6.95 10.92 -10.16
N LEU A 15 6.43 11.41 -11.28
CA LEU A 15 6.14 10.64 -12.47
C LEU A 15 7.08 11.03 -13.59
N TRP A 16 7.61 10.01 -14.25
CA TRP A 16 8.61 10.15 -15.29
C TRP A 16 8.15 9.45 -16.54
N ARG A 17 8.44 10.02 -17.70
CA ARG A 17 8.39 9.31 -18.97
C ARG A 17 9.80 8.94 -19.35
N ILE A 18 9.97 7.70 -19.81
CA ILE A 18 11.26 7.21 -20.24
C ILE A 18 11.24 6.84 -21.73
N SER A 19 12.37 7.05 -22.37
CA SER A 19 12.76 6.45 -23.64
C SER A 19 13.95 5.53 -23.41
N GLU A 20 14.51 4.95 -24.48
CA GLU A 20 15.70 4.10 -24.39
C GLU A 20 16.91 4.80 -23.77
N THR A 21 17.02 6.11 -23.96
CA THR A 21 18.23 6.90 -23.60
C THR A 21 17.97 8.01 -22.61
N ASN A 22 16.71 8.39 -22.35
CA ASN A 22 16.38 9.56 -21.56
C ASN A 22 15.18 9.30 -20.64
N ALA A 23 15.14 10.03 -19.53
CA ALA A 23 13.99 10.14 -18.65
C ALA A 23 13.75 11.60 -18.33
N TRP A 24 12.47 12.03 -18.33
CA TRP A 24 12.10 13.37 -17.91
C TRP A 24 10.88 13.34 -17.01
N GLU A 25 10.88 14.23 -16.02
CA GLU A 25 9.76 14.42 -15.13
C GLU A 25 8.56 14.92 -15.94
N VAL A 26 7.43 14.24 -15.78
CA VAL A 26 6.14 14.64 -16.38
C VAL A 26 5.28 15.30 -15.33
N ASP A 27 5.36 14.85 -14.08
CA ASP A 27 4.57 15.43 -13.00
C ASP A 27 5.12 15.10 -11.60
N THR A 28 4.59 15.82 -10.60
CA THR A 28 4.88 15.62 -9.18
C THR A 28 3.59 15.68 -8.36
N PHE A 29 3.27 14.59 -7.65
CA PHE A 29 2.23 14.60 -6.62
C PHE A 29 2.78 15.15 -5.30
N ARG A 30 2.14 16.21 -4.81
CA ARG A 30 2.50 16.94 -3.59
C ARG A 30 1.51 16.62 -2.49
N GLY A 31 2.00 16.40 -1.27
CA GLY A 31 1.14 16.30 -0.09
C GLY A 31 1.70 15.48 1.07
N HIS A 32 2.72 14.63 0.84
CA HIS A 32 3.42 13.99 1.94
C HIS A 32 4.12 15.04 2.82
N LEU A 33 4.08 14.84 4.13
CA LEU A 33 4.64 15.77 5.12
C LEU A 33 6.05 15.38 5.58
N ASN A 34 6.51 14.19 5.18
CA ASN A 34 7.82 13.64 5.48
C ASN A 34 8.23 12.68 4.34
N ASN A 35 9.39 12.04 4.44
CA ASN A 35 9.96 11.18 3.41
C ASN A 35 8.95 10.17 2.85
N VAL A 36 8.93 10.03 1.53
CA VAL A 36 8.15 8.99 0.85
C VAL A 36 9.00 7.73 0.80
N SER A 37 8.56 6.70 1.51
CA SER A 37 9.32 5.45 1.63
C SER A 37 9.04 4.48 0.48
N CYS A 38 7.83 4.53 -0.10
CA CYS A 38 7.44 3.68 -1.21
C CYS A 38 6.34 4.34 -2.04
N ALA A 39 6.39 4.15 -3.36
CA ALA A 39 5.30 4.47 -4.27
C ALA A 39 5.09 3.27 -5.22
N LEU A 40 3.93 3.14 -5.86
CA LEU A 40 3.68 2.16 -6.91
C LEU A 40 2.44 2.53 -7.73
N PHE A 41 2.33 1.94 -8.92
CA PHE A 41 1.09 1.97 -9.70
C PHE A 41 0.14 0.88 -9.23
N HIS A 42 -1.16 1.19 -9.22
CA HIS A 42 -2.18 0.16 -9.11
C HIS A 42 -2.26 -0.62 -10.44
N PRO A 43 -2.31 -1.97 -10.44
CA PRO A 43 -2.16 -2.77 -11.66
C PRO A 43 -3.37 -2.71 -12.62
N ARG A 44 -4.51 -2.14 -12.19
CA ARG A 44 -5.76 -2.14 -12.99
C ARG A 44 -6.50 -0.82 -13.04
N GLN A 45 -6.08 0.15 -12.25
CA GLN A 45 -6.78 1.43 -12.10
C GLN A 45 -5.71 2.50 -12.27
N ASP A 46 -6.08 3.64 -12.83
CA ASP A 46 -5.20 4.80 -13.03
C ASP A 46 -4.92 5.50 -11.71
N LEU A 47 -4.30 4.76 -10.78
CA LEU A 47 -4.00 5.18 -9.43
C LEU A 47 -2.51 4.97 -9.15
N VAL A 48 -1.94 5.94 -8.44
CA VAL A 48 -0.66 5.79 -7.77
C VAL A 48 -0.93 5.65 -6.27
N ILE A 49 -0.21 4.76 -5.61
CA ILE A 49 -0.30 4.57 -4.16
C ILE A 49 1.09 4.82 -3.59
N SER A 50 1.17 5.62 -2.53
CA SER A 50 2.42 5.89 -1.84
C SER A 50 2.28 5.81 -0.33
N ASN A 51 3.39 5.58 0.35
CA ASN A 51 3.46 5.58 1.80
C ASN A 51 4.72 6.32 2.28
N GLY A 52 4.78 6.65 3.57
CA GLY A 52 5.98 7.28 4.10
C GLY A 52 6.02 7.51 5.60
N GLU A 53 7.06 8.24 6.00
CA GLU A 53 7.37 8.58 7.39
C GLU A 53 6.40 9.59 8.00
N ASP A 54 5.50 10.18 7.19
CA ASP A 54 4.40 11.00 7.68
C ASP A 54 3.25 10.17 8.23
N LYS A 55 3.43 8.85 8.32
CA LYS A 55 2.48 7.87 8.87
C LYS A 55 1.22 7.72 8.03
N THR A 56 1.35 8.01 6.74
CA THR A 56 0.23 7.92 5.80
C THR A 56 0.48 6.95 4.67
N ILE A 57 -0.62 6.36 4.19
CA ILE A 57 -0.73 5.82 2.84
C ILE A 57 -1.64 6.76 2.07
N ARG A 58 -1.21 7.19 0.88
CA ARG A 58 -1.95 8.09 0.00
C ARG A 58 -2.30 7.39 -1.30
N VAL A 59 -3.49 7.70 -1.80
CA VAL A 59 -3.99 7.23 -3.09
C VAL A 59 -4.20 8.45 -3.96
N TRP A 60 -3.55 8.46 -5.12
CA TRP A 60 -3.53 9.56 -6.06
C TRP A 60 -4.25 9.16 -7.34
N ASP A 61 -5.05 10.07 -7.86
CA ASP A 61 -5.55 9.96 -9.22
C ASP A 61 -4.39 10.26 -10.18
N GLN A 62 -4.02 9.27 -10.99
CA GLN A 62 -2.91 9.43 -11.92
C GLN A 62 -3.23 10.54 -12.92
N ASN A 63 -4.43 10.66 -13.46
CA ASN A 63 -4.69 11.63 -14.54
C ASN A 63 -4.93 13.04 -14.01
N ARG A 64 -5.64 13.16 -12.88
CA ARG A 64 -6.04 14.44 -12.29
C ARG A 64 -4.99 15.05 -11.38
N ARG A 65 -3.97 14.28 -10.99
CA ARG A 65 -2.88 14.71 -10.11
C ARG A 65 -3.35 15.15 -8.72
N THR A 66 -4.47 14.59 -8.27
CA THR A 66 -5.08 14.92 -6.99
C THR A 66 -5.01 13.74 -6.02
N CYS A 67 -4.77 14.04 -4.74
CA CYS A 67 -4.92 13.06 -3.68
C CYS A 67 -6.41 12.71 -3.51
N LEU A 68 -6.77 11.45 -3.69
CA LEU A 68 -8.13 10.95 -3.51
C LEU A 68 -8.37 10.53 -2.05
N HIS A 69 -7.42 9.79 -1.48
CA HIS A 69 -7.53 9.25 -0.13
C HIS A 69 -6.22 9.37 0.62
N THR A 70 -6.33 9.54 1.94
CA THR A 70 -5.19 9.50 2.87
C THR A 70 -5.60 8.64 4.05
N PHE A 71 -4.89 7.55 4.26
CA PHE A 71 -5.05 6.66 5.40
C PHE A 71 -3.91 6.93 6.37
N ARG A 72 -4.23 7.10 7.65
CA ARG A 72 -3.24 7.43 8.69
C ARG A 72 -3.25 6.41 9.80
N LYS A 73 -2.06 6.07 10.31
CA LYS A 73 -1.87 5.27 11.52
C LYS A 73 -1.01 6.06 12.51
N GLU A 74 -1.61 6.55 13.60
CA GLU A 74 -1.00 7.62 14.41
C GLU A 74 0.38 7.33 14.98
N SER A 75 0.70 6.06 15.23
CA SER A 75 1.95 5.67 15.89
C SER A 75 2.96 4.99 14.97
N ASP A 76 2.66 4.85 13.67
CA ASP A 76 3.50 4.02 12.80
C ASP A 76 3.79 4.69 11.47
N ARG A 77 5.07 4.75 11.14
CA ARG A 77 5.56 5.06 9.80
C ARG A 77 5.38 3.84 8.90
N PHE A 78 5.17 4.11 7.63
CA PHE A 78 5.07 3.07 6.61
C PHE A 78 6.34 3.04 5.78
N TRP A 79 6.80 1.83 5.46
CA TRP A 79 8.10 1.61 4.81
C TRP A 79 7.99 1.00 3.42
N ILE A 80 7.01 0.11 3.25
CA ILE A 80 6.88 -0.71 2.04
C ILE A 80 5.42 -0.92 1.69
N LEU A 81 5.16 -0.98 0.38
CA LEU A 81 3.88 -1.38 -0.20
C LEU A 81 4.09 -2.58 -1.11
N ALA A 82 3.07 -3.43 -1.19
CA ALA A 82 2.93 -4.43 -2.25
C ALA A 82 1.46 -4.46 -2.70
N VAL A 83 1.24 -4.60 -4.00
CA VAL A 83 -0.11 -4.73 -4.57
C VAL A 83 -0.21 -6.07 -5.27
N HIS A 84 -1.32 -6.75 -5.02
CA HIS A 84 -1.62 -7.99 -5.69
C HIS A 84 -1.98 -7.70 -7.17
N PRO A 85 -1.43 -8.44 -8.15
CA PRO A 85 -1.53 -8.07 -9.58
C PRO A 85 -2.95 -8.18 -10.16
N THR A 86 -3.83 -9.00 -9.57
CA THR A 86 -5.19 -9.23 -10.12
C THR A 86 -6.31 -8.85 -9.15
N ILE A 87 -6.20 -9.22 -7.88
CA ILE A 87 -7.13 -8.90 -6.79
C ILE A 87 -6.84 -7.50 -6.22
N ASN A 88 -7.88 -6.75 -5.82
CA ASN A 88 -7.76 -5.45 -5.14
C ASN A 88 -7.29 -5.61 -3.68
N LEU A 89 -6.08 -6.13 -3.51
CA LEU A 89 -5.41 -6.30 -2.21
C LEU A 89 -4.09 -5.55 -2.22
N ILE A 90 -3.89 -4.78 -1.16
CA ILE A 90 -2.68 -3.99 -0.92
C ILE A 90 -2.16 -4.39 0.45
N ALA A 91 -0.88 -4.72 0.53
CA ALA A 91 -0.16 -4.91 1.78
C ALA A 91 0.73 -3.70 2.04
N ALA A 92 0.78 -3.25 3.29
CA ALA A 92 1.68 -2.20 3.74
C ALA A 92 2.41 -2.65 5.01
N GLY A 93 3.74 -2.55 4.99
CA GLY A 93 4.57 -2.76 6.17
C GLY A 93 4.79 -1.45 6.92
N HIS A 94 4.68 -1.49 8.24
CA HIS A 94 4.79 -0.34 9.12
C HIS A 94 5.56 -0.70 10.41
N ASP A 95 5.92 0.29 11.23
CA ASP A 95 6.82 0.11 12.38
C ASP A 95 6.49 -1.10 13.29
N THR A 96 5.20 -1.34 13.57
CA THR A 96 4.77 -2.44 14.46
C THR A 96 4.30 -3.72 13.76
N GLY A 97 4.31 -3.78 12.43
CA GLY A 97 3.84 -4.97 11.71
C GLY A 97 3.40 -4.72 10.27
N MET A 98 2.34 -5.40 9.85
CA MET A 98 1.80 -5.29 8.49
C MET A 98 0.27 -5.18 8.50
N ILE A 99 -0.26 -4.45 7.52
CA ILE A 99 -1.69 -4.37 7.24
C ILE A 99 -1.97 -4.80 5.81
N VAL A 100 -3.04 -5.55 5.60
CA VAL A 100 -3.59 -5.87 4.28
C VAL A 100 -4.97 -5.25 4.17
N PHE A 101 -5.21 -4.47 3.12
CA PHE A 101 -6.45 -3.72 2.93
C PHE A 101 -6.84 -3.65 1.45
N LYS A 102 -8.07 -3.20 1.20
CA LYS A 102 -8.61 -2.95 -0.14
C LYS A 102 -8.92 -1.46 -0.27
N LEU A 103 -8.72 -0.86 -1.45
CA LEU A 103 -9.10 0.55 -1.66
C LEU A 103 -10.61 0.75 -1.75
N GLN A 104 -11.30 -0.25 -2.27
CA GLN A 104 -12.73 -0.20 -2.48
C GLN A 104 -13.37 -1.34 -1.70
N ARG A 105 -14.52 -1.04 -1.10
CA ARG A 105 -15.36 -2.06 -0.49
C ARG A 105 -15.84 -2.98 -1.61
N GLU A 106 -15.51 -4.26 -1.53
CA GLU A 106 -16.06 -5.20 -2.49
C GLU A 106 -17.57 -5.28 -2.33
N ARG A 107 -18.27 -5.45 -3.45
CA ARG A 107 -19.71 -5.73 -3.41
C ARG A 107 -19.91 -6.97 -2.54
N PRO A 108 -20.79 -6.90 -1.51
CA PRO A 108 -21.13 -8.09 -0.74
C PRO A 108 -21.53 -9.21 -1.70
N PRO A 109 -21.02 -10.43 -1.52
CA PRO A 109 -21.49 -11.57 -2.30
C PRO A 109 -23.01 -11.66 -2.20
N PHE A 110 -23.66 -11.74 -3.35
CA PHE A 110 -25.10 -11.92 -3.43
C PHE A 110 -25.44 -12.94 -4.52
N ALA A 111 -26.59 -13.59 -4.37
CA ALA A 111 -27.20 -14.45 -5.37
C ALA A 111 -28.67 -14.09 -5.51
N MET A 112 -29.23 -14.25 -6.71
CA MET A 112 -30.65 -14.07 -6.95
C MET A 112 -31.25 -15.40 -7.39
N SER A 113 -32.36 -15.80 -6.76
CA SER A 113 -33.11 -16.99 -7.16
C SER A 113 -34.57 -16.79 -6.81
N GLU A 114 -35.47 -17.14 -7.75
CA GLU A 114 -36.93 -17.19 -7.53
C GLU A 114 -37.49 -15.92 -6.87
N GLY A 115 -37.14 -14.73 -7.39
CA GLY A 115 -37.65 -13.46 -6.85
C GLY A 115 -37.08 -13.06 -5.47
N ASN A 116 -36.04 -13.75 -5.00
CA ASN A 116 -35.34 -13.43 -3.75
C ASN A 116 -33.88 -13.04 -4.00
N LEU A 117 -33.39 -12.09 -3.21
CA LEU A 117 -31.99 -11.69 -3.12
C LEU A 117 -31.37 -12.30 -1.88
N PHE A 118 -30.38 -13.17 -2.05
CA PHE A 118 -29.58 -13.74 -0.98
C PHE A 118 -28.29 -12.93 -0.85
N PHE A 119 -27.93 -12.48 0.35
CA PHE A 119 -26.73 -11.67 0.56
C PHE A 119 -26.14 -11.87 1.95
N VAL A 120 -24.85 -11.59 2.09
CA VAL A 120 -24.18 -11.61 3.39
C VAL A 120 -24.23 -10.22 4.03
N LYS A 121 -24.72 -10.14 5.27
CA LYS A 121 -24.67 -8.95 6.11
C LYS A 121 -24.26 -9.34 7.52
N GLU A 122 -23.23 -8.66 8.04
CA GLU A 122 -22.63 -8.96 9.35
C GLU A 122 -22.16 -10.42 9.43
N SER A 123 -22.74 -11.20 10.34
CA SER A 123 -22.51 -12.64 10.51
C SER A 123 -23.68 -13.46 10.01
N TYR A 124 -24.53 -12.95 9.11
CA TYR A 124 -25.69 -13.68 8.60
C TYR A 124 -25.76 -13.69 7.06
N ILE A 125 -26.16 -14.83 6.51
CA ILE A 125 -26.78 -14.91 5.19
C ILE A 125 -28.24 -14.51 5.37
N ARG A 126 -28.71 -13.56 4.57
CA ARG A 126 -30.06 -13.01 4.61
C ARG A 126 -30.73 -13.21 3.25
N SER A 127 -32.06 -13.26 3.25
CA SER A 127 -32.88 -13.26 2.04
C SER A 127 -33.82 -12.06 2.05
N MET A 128 -33.90 -11.37 0.92
CA MET A 128 -34.86 -10.30 0.69
C MET A 128 -35.79 -10.69 -0.47
N SER A 129 -37.09 -10.76 -0.20
CA SER A 129 -38.10 -10.98 -1.24
C SER A 129 -38.36 -9.68 -1.98
N PHE A 130 -38.30 -9.69 -3.32
CA PHE A 130 -38.62 -8.52 -4.13
C PHE A 130 -40.12 -8.19 -4.14
N GLU A 131 -40.99 -9.20 -3.98
CA GLU A 131 -42.44 -9.00 -3.95
C GLU A 131 -42.91 -8.28 -2.68
N THR A 132 -42.32 -8.63 -1.54
CA THR A 132 -42.75 -8.12 -0.23
C THR A 132 -41.78 -7.11 0.37
N ALA A 133 -40.62 -6.89 -0.25
CA ALA A 133 -39.48 -6.13 0.28
C ALA A 133 -39.03 -6.59 1.68
N ARG A 134 -39.39 -7.82 2.08
CA ARG A 134 -39.10 -8.36 3.41
C ARG A 134 -37.69 -8.91 3.46
N ASP A 135 -36.91 -8.45 4.43
CA ASP A 135 -35.56 -8.94 4.75
C ASP A 135 -35.59 -9.90 5.96
N SER A 136 -35.16 -11.14 5.76
CA SER A 136 -35.09 -12.18 6.80
C SER A 136 -33.69 -12.80 6.93
N PRO A 137 -33.17 -13.00 8.16
CA PRO A 137 -31.96 -13.79 8.36
C PRO A 137 -32.25 -15.27 8.09
N LEU A 138 -31.33 -15.95 7.38
CA LEU A 138 -31.44 -17.37 7.06
C LEU A 138 -30.44 -18.21 7.85
N LEU A 139 -29.17 -17.84 7.84
CA LEU A 139 -28.09 -18.63 8.45
C LEU A 139 -27.06 -17.71 9.11
N MET A 140 -26.57 -18.09 10.29
CA MET A 140 -25.42 -17.43 10.91
C MET A 140 -24.11 -18.03 10.38
N ILE A 141 -23.21 -17.18 9.90
CA ILE A 141 -21.86 -17.51 9.48
C ILE A 141 -21.00 -17.65 10.73
N GLN A 142 -20.62 -18.88 11.04
CA GLN A 142 -19.67 -19.17 12.11
C GLN A 142 -18.26 -18.83 11.62
N ARG A 143 -17.58 -17.91 12.31
CA ARG A 143 -16.13 -17.75 12.13
C ARG A 143 -15.47 -18.73 13.07
N ASN A 144 -14.75 -19.72 12.55
CA ASN A 144 -13.86 -20.51 13.39
C ASN A 144 -12.81 -19.55 13.96
N SER A 145 -12.98 -19.17 15.23
CA SER A 145 -11.92 -18.55 15.99
C SER A 145 -10.86 -19.61 16.20
N SER A 146 -9.75 -19.53 15.46
CA SER A 146 -8.51 -20.19 15.85
C SER A 146 -8.04 -19.55 17.16
N GLN A 147 -8.54 -20.03 18.29
CA GLN A 147 -7.91 -19.85 19.57
C GLN A 147 -6.63 -20.70 19.59
N GLY A 148 -5.49 -20.05 19.84
CA GLY A 148 -4.33 -20.72 20.43
C GLY A 148 -3.11 -20.91 19.52
N MET A 149 -2.30 -19.87 19.38
CA MET A 149 -0.85 -20.06 19.59
C MET A 149 -0.29 -18.78 20.23
N GLY A 150 -0.21 -18.79 21.55
CA GLY A 150 0.46 -17.76 22.32
C GLY A 150 1.96 -18.00 22.36
N SER A 151 2.69 -16.88 22.34
CA SER A 151 3.96 -16.60 23.04
C SER A 151 5.09 -17.62 22.99
N ALA A 152 6.19 -17.24 22.33
CA ALA A 152 7.52 -17.20 22.93
C ALA A 152 8.51 -16.67 21.88
N TYR A 153 9.09 -15.49 22.10
CA TYR A 153 10.52 -15.22 21.89
C TYR A 153 10.84 -13.88 22.57
N GLY A 154 10.97 -13.95 23.89
CA GLY A 154 11.85 -13.05 24.63
C GLY A 154 13.26 -13.64 24.54
N GLY A 155 14.20 -12.85 24.05
CA GLY A 155 15.61 -13.21 23.96
C GLY A 155 16.44 -11.95 23.79
N SER A 156 17.05 -11.52 24.89
CA SER A 156 17.95 -10.37 25.04
C SER A 156 18.99 -10.29 23.90
N LEU A 157 19.08 -9.14 23.22
CA LEU A 157 20.29 -8.78 22.47
C LEU A 157 21.17 -7.96 23.41
N GLY A 158 22.26 -8.59 23.83
CA GLY A 158 23.30 -7.96 24.63
C GLY A 158 23.98 -6.82 23.89
N ASP A 159 24.34 -5.81 24.68
CA ASP A 159 25.29 -4.77 24.36
C ASP A 159 26.60 -5.37 23.84
N MET A 160 27.06 -4.92 22.67
CA MET A 160 28.47 -4.73 22.35
C MET A 160 28.61 -4.16 20.94
N TYR A 161 28.85 -2.85 20.82
CA TYR A 161 29.74 -2.29 19.80
C TYR A 161 30.42 -1.05 20.36
N GLY A 162 31.60 -1.26 20.94
CA GLY A 162 32.67 -0.27 20.90
C GLY A 162 33.41 -0.45 19.57
N GLY A 163 33.60 0.64 18.84
CA GLY A 163 34.30 0.62 17.56
C GLY A 163 34.29 2.00 16.93
N GLN A 164 35.30 2.79 17.25
CA GLN A 164 35.61 4.06 16.61
C GLN A 164 36.28 3.76 15.27
N SER A 165 35.72 4.25 14.15
CA SER A 165 36.46 4.31 12.89
C SER A 165 35.99 5.48 12.03
N ASP A 166 36.95 6.30 11.63
CA ASP A 166 36.83 7.43 10.71
C ASP A 166 36.19 7.02 9.37
N ALA A 167 35.26 7.83 8.86
CA ALA A 167 34.61 7.60 7.57
C ALA A 167 35.34 8.33 6.41
N PRO A 168 35.53 7.69 5.24
CA PRO A 168 36.08 8.30 4.02
C PRO A 168 35.02 9.14 3.27
N PRO A 169 35.38 9.94 2.24
CA PRO A 169 34.45 10.90 1.65
C PRO A 169 33.32 10.24 0.86
N ALA A 170 32.22 10.99 0.75
CA ALA A 170 30.88 10.59 0.29
C ALA A 170 30.85 9.61 -0.90
N GLN A 171 30.33 8.40 -0.63
CA GLN A 171 29.83 7.48 -1.65
C GLN A 171 28.34 7.70 -1.85
N THR A 172 27.92 7.76 -3.12
CA THR A 172 26.51 7.81 -3.52
C THR A 172 25.79 6.56 -3.01
N THR A 173 24.83 6.72 -2.11
CA THR A 173 24.05 5.61 -1.56
C THR A 173 23.11 5.03 -2.63
N PRO A 174 23.07 3.70 -2.83
CA PRO A 174 22.20 3.07 -3.81
C PRO A 174 20.71 3.16 -3.40
N ALA A 175 19.82 2.97 -4.38
CA ALA A 175 18.38 3.04 -4.18
C ALA A 175 17.91 2.08 -3.07
N ARG A 176 17.08 2.58 -2.14
CA ARG A 176 16.62 1.83 -0.95
C ARG A 176 15.79 0.58 -1.28
N SER A 177 15.11 0.58 -2.43
CA SER A 177 14.40 -0.59 -2.96
C SER A 177 14.06 -0.36 -4.44
N MET A 178 13.94 -1.47 -5.18
CA MET A 178 13.49 -1.49 -6.57
C MET A 178 12.42 -2.56 -6.73
N SER A 179 11.37 -2.26 -7.49
CA SER A 179 10.34 -3.22 -7.87
C SER A 179 9.93 -3.00 -9.33
N TYR A 180 9.47 -4.04 -10.02
CA TYR A 180 9.12 -3.99 -11.45
C TYR A 180 7.65 -4.37 -11.65
N ASN A 181 6.91 -3.57 -12.40
CA ASN A 181 5.57 -3.90 -12.88
C ASN A 181 5.66 -4.29 -14.37
N SER A 182 5.31 -5.54 -14.64
CA SER A 182 5.40 -6.15 -15.96
C SER A 182 4.30 -5.73 -16.94
N GLN A 183 3.15 -5.25 -16.46
CA GLN A 183 2.05 -4.82 -17.34
C GLN A 183 2.34 -3.47 -17.98
N GLU A 184 3.05 -2.60 -17.27
CA GLU A 184 3.35 -1.23 -17.70
C GLU A 184 4.82 -1.04 -18.13
N HIS A 185 5.60 -2.12 -18.11
CA HIS A 185 7.05 -2.09 -18.34
C HIS A 185 7.75 -1.01 -17.48
N CYS A 186 7.37 -0.90 -16.21
CA CYS A 186 7.87 0.17 -15.34
C CYS A 186 8.65 -0.35 -14.14
N VAL A 187 9.70 0.39 -13.76
CA VAL A 187 10.60 0.10 -12.65
C VAL A 187 10.43 1.17 -11.59
N LEU A 188 10.41 0.79 -10.31
CA LEU A 188 10.48 1.68 -9.17
C LEU A 188 11.93 1.95 -8.80
N LEU A 189 12.25 3.22 -8.55
CA LEU A 189 13.53 3.65 -7.99
C LEU A 189 13.24 4.54 -6.77
N ASN A 190 13.67 4.12 -5.58
CA ASN A 190 13.69 4.96 -4.40
C ASN A 190 15.03 5.70 -4.31
N HIS A 191 15.03 7.03 -4.45
CA HIS A 191 16.25 7.83 -4.44
C HIS A 191 16.36 8.66 -3.15
N VAL A 192 17.56 8.70 -2.57
CA VAL A 192 17.89 9.59 -1.44
C VAL A 192 18.33 10.93 -2.03
N SER A 193 17.56 12.00 -1.84
CA SER A 193 17.85 13.29 -2.50
C SER A 193 19.02 14.04 -1.86
N ASN A 194 19.33 13.76 -0.60
CA ASN A 194 20.43 14.36 0.15
C ASN A 194 21.21 13.22 0.81
N GLY A 195 22.51 13.06 0.54
CA GLY A 195 23.38 11.99 1.05
C GLY A 195 23.55 11.91 2.58
N GLY A 196 22.45 11.90 3.32
CA GLY A 196 22.37 11.63 4.74
C GLY A 196 22.37 10.12 4.96
N THR A 197 23.34 9.68 5.73
CA THR A 197 23.39 8.36 6.36
C THR A 197 22.32 8.29 7.46
N TYR A 198 21.60 7.18 7.52
CA TYR A 198 21.02 6.71 8.78
C TYR A 198 22.04 5.79 9.44
#